data_AF-A0A1D8NIA0-F1
#
_entry.id   AF-A0A1D8NIA0-F1
#
_cell.length_a   1.000
_cell.length_b   1.000
_cell.length_c   1.000
_cell.angle_alpha   90.00
_cell.angle_beta   90.00
_cell.angle_gamma   90.00
#
_symmetry.space_group_name_H-M   'P 1'
#
loop_
_entity.id
_entity.type
_entity.pdbx_description
1 polymer ?
#
loop_
_entity_poly.entity_id
_entity_poly.type
_entity_poly.pdbx_seq_one_letter_code
_entity_poly.pdbx_strand_id
1 'polypeptide(L)' 'MVNNVIKNQKLFQSQPNVALWKRHPRSKFLLYPFYACFAVSMGVSVWYTGRTILVSSIDMWRT' A
#
# COMPACT_ATOMS: atom_id res chain seq x y z
N MET A 1 17.21 -21.75 21.11
CA MET A 1 16.88 -20.53 20.33
C MET A 1 17.94 -19.47 20.59
N VAL A 2 18.54 -18.89 19.54
CA VAL A 2 19.51 -17.79 19.69
C VAL A 2 18.76 -16.46 19.73
N ASN A 3 19.11 -15.60 20.69
CA ASN A 3 18.51 -14.28 20.83
C ASN A 3 19.05 -13.33 19.74
N ASN A 4 18.17 -12.89 18.82
CA ASN A 4 18.51 -11.97 17.74
C ASN A 4 18.16 -10.50 18.03
N VAL A 5 17.77 -10.16 19.26
CA VAL A 5 17.29 -8.80 19.63
C VAL A 5 18.37 -7.75 19.39
N ILE A 6 19.60 -7.93 19.89
CA ILE A 6 20.69 -6.96 19.72
C ILE A 6 21.02 -6.73 18.24
N LYS A 7 21.03 -7.80 17.43
CA LYS A 7 21.29 -7.73 15.99
C LYS A 7 20.22 -6.89 15.28
N ASN A 8 18.96 -7.13 15.62
CA ASN A 8 17.85 -6.37 15.05
C ASN A 8 17.88 -4.91 15.54
N GLN A 9 18.10 -4.66 16.83
CA GLN A 9 18.22 -3.29 17.35
C GLN A 9 19.30 -2.50 16.60
N LYS A 10 20.50 -3.07 16.41
CA LYS A 10 21.57 -2.43 15.63
C LYS A 10 21.15 -2.14 14.18
N LEU A 11 20.50 -3.10 13.50
CA LEU A 11 20.03 -2.94 12.13
C LEU A 11 18.97 -1.84 11.98
N PHE A 12 18.03 -1.77 12.92
CA PHE A 12 16.93 -0.81 12.89
C PHE A 12 17.35 0.58 13.36
N GLN A 13 18.33 0.69 14.26
CA GLN A 13 18.86 1.95 14.76
C GLN A 13 19.91 2.57 13.82
N SER A 14 20.61 1.78 12.99
CA SER A 14 21.60 2.29 12.03
C SER A 14 21.01 3.04 10.84
N GLN A 15 19.69 2.97 10.63
CA GLN A 15 19.00 3.54 9.48
C GLN A 15 17.94 4.57 9.91
N PRO A 16 18.33 5.71 10.53
CA PRO A 16 17.37 6.69 11.07
C PRO A 16 16.48 7.32 9.98
N ASN A 17 17.04 7.54 8.78
CA ASN A 17 16.36 8.22 7.68
C ASN A 17 15.46 7.29 6.84
N VAL A 18 15.43 5.99 7.15
CA VAL A 18 14.57 5.02 6.47
C VAL A 18 13.33 4.80 7.32
N ALA A 19 12.14 4.81 6.70
CA ALA A 19 10.90 4.50 7.38
C ALA A 19 10.94 3.09 8.00
N LEU A 20 10.39 2.93 9.22
CA LEU A 20 10.51 1.71 10.01
C LEU A 20 10.15 0.44 9.23
N TRP A 21 9.05 0.49 8.46
CA TRP A 21 8.55 -0.63 7.66
C TRP A 21 9.45 -1.02 6.47
N LYS A 22 10.41 -0.17 6.06
CA LYS A 22 11.37 -0.44 4.98
C LYS A 22 12.75 -0.89 5.47
N ARG A 23 13.05 -0.76 6.77
CA ARG A 23 14.41 -0.97 7.33
C ARG A 23 14.92 -2.40 7.21
N HIS A 24 14.02 -3.38 7.26
CA HIS A 24 14.42 -4.77 7.13
C HIS A 24 14.69 -5.12 5.65
N PRO A 25 15.78 -5.83 5.31
CA PRO A 25 16.13 -6.13 3.92
C PRO A 25 15.04 -6.94 3.19
N ARG A 26 14.31 -7.80 3.92
CA ARG A 26 13.18 -8.56 3.37
C ARG A 26 11.87 -7.78 3.26
N SER A 27 11.80 -6.54 3.76
CA SER A 27 10.57 -5.73 3.71
C SER A 27 10.07 -5.52 2.29
N LYS A 28 10.99 -5.41 1.32
CA LYS A 28 10.66 -5.22 -0.10
C LYS A 28 9.76 -6.32 -0.66
N PHE A 29 9.99 -7.57 -0.27
CA PHE A 29 9.22 -8.72 -0.72
C PHE A 29 7.77 -8.72 -0.17
N LEU A 30 7.50 -7.97 0.90
CA LEU A 30 6.16 -7.81 1.45
C LEU A 30 5.49 -6.53 0.93
N LEU A 31 6.24 -5.42 0.88
CA LEU A 31 5.71 -4.11 0.51
C LEU A 31 5.32 -4.02 -0.96
N TYR A 32 6.11 -4.55 -1.89
CA TYR A 32 5.79 -4.48 -3.32
C TYR A 32 4.46 -5.17 -3.67
N PRO A 33 4.22 -6.44 -3.31
CA PRO A 33 2.93 -7.07 -3.60
C PRO A 33 1.78 -6.39 -2.84
N PHE A 34 2.01 -5.93 -1.60
CA PHE A 34 1.00 -5.19 -0.85
C PHE A 34 0.53 -3.93 -1.60
N TYR A 35 1.46 -3.07 -2.02
CA TYR A 35 1.11 -1.84 -2.73
C TYR A 35 0.51 -2.11 -4.12
N ALA A 36 0.92 -3.18 -4.80
CA ALA A 36 0.31 -3.60 -6.05
C ALA A 36 -1.17 -3.96 -5.87
N CYS A 37 -1.48 -4.84 -4.90
CA CYS A 37 -2.86 -5.23 -4.59
C CYS A 37 -3.69 -4.03 -4.12
N PHE A 38 -3.11 -3.17 -3.27
CA PHE A 38 -3.78 -1.97 -2.78
C PHE A 38 -4.14 -1.01 -3.93
N ALA A 39 -3.19 -0.73 -4.82
CA ALA A 39 -3.41 0.16 -5.96
C ALA A 39 -4.48 -0.39 -6.92
N VAL A 40 -4.47 -1.70 -7.20
CA VAL A 40 -5.48 -2.35 -8.04
C VAL A 40 -6.86 -2.27 -7.37
N SER A 41 -6.96 -2.65 -6.09
CA SER A 41 -8.22 -2.60 -5.36
C SER A 41 -8.81 -1.20 -5.32
N MET A 42 -7.98 -0.19 -5.04
CA MET A 42 -8.41 1.20 -5.00
C MET A 42 -8.79 1.71 -6.39
N GLY A 43 -7.99 1.40 -7.42
CA GLY A 43 -8.24 1.83 -8.79
C GLY A 43 -9.55 1.28 -9.36
N VAL A 44 -9.86 0.01 -9.11
CA VAL A 44 -11.13 -0.61 -9.53
C VAL A 44 -12.32 0.07 -8.85
N SER A 45 -12.25 0.29 -7.54
CA SER A 45 -13.33 0.97 -6.80
C SER A 45 -13.59 2.38 -7.31
N VAL A 46 -12.52 3.16 -7.55
CA VAL A 46 -12.64 4.53 -8.08
C VAL A 46 -13.18 4.52 -9.50
N TRP A 47 -12.74 3.58 -10.35
CA TRP A 47 -13.22 3.44 -11.72
C TRP A 47 -14.74 3.22 -11.78
N TYR A 48 -15.26 2.24 -11.03
CA TYR A 48 -16.69 1.97 -11.00
C TYR A 48 -17.49 3.10 -10.36
N THR A 49 -16.98 3.70 -9.29
CA THR A 49 -17.60 4.87 -8.66
C THR A 49 -17.74 6.02 -9.66
N GLY A 50 -16.66 6.35 -10.38
CA GLY A 50 -16.66 7.39 -11.40
C GLY A 50 -17.65 7.11 -12.54
N ARG A 51 -17.69 5.87 -13.02
CA ARG A 51 -18.67 5.45 -14.05
C ARG A 51 -20.10 5.63 -13.56
N THR A 52 -20.42 5.23 -12.33
CA THR A 52 -21.76 5.37 -11.76
C THR A 52 -22.16 6.83 -11.65
N ILE A 53 -21.26 7.70 -11.17
CA ILE A 53 -21.55 9.14 -11.05
C ILE A 53 -21.80 9.75 -12.44
N LEU A 54 -20.92 9.50 -13.41
CA LEU A 54 -21.04 10.09 -14.75
C LEU A 54 -22.26 9.58 -15.52
N VAL A 55 -22.52 8.26 -15.49
CA VAL A 55 -23.67 7.67 -16.19
C VAL A 55 -24.98 8.12 -15.56
N SER A 56 -25.10 8.05 -14.23
CA SER A 56 -26.34 8.49 -13.55
C SER A 56 -26.60 9.98 -13.75
N SER A 57 -25.55 10.79 -13.85
CA SER A 57 -25.70 12.23 -14.13
C SER A 57 -26.24 12.50 -15.53
N ILE A 58 -25.90 11.66 -16.53
CA ILE A 58 -26.39 11.78 -17.90
C ILE A 58 -27.85 11.32 -18.00
N ASP A 59 -28.21 10.22 -17.32
CA ASP A 59 -29.58 9.69 -17.35
C ASP A 59 -30.57 10.61 -16.61
N MET A 60 -30.15 11.32 -15.57
CA MET A 60 -31.00 12.24 -14.80
C MET A 60 -31.51 13.45 -15.61
N TRP A 61 -30.78 13.90 -16.64
CA TRP A 61 -31.23 14.97 -17.54
C TRP A 61 -32.08 14.47 -18.71
N ARG A 62 -32.35 13.15 -18.77
CA ARG A 62 -33.04 12.48 -19.89
C ARG A 62 -34.45 11.99 -19.56
N THR A 63 -34.95 12.29 -18.36
CA THR A 63 -36.33 12.05 -17.87
C THR A 63 -37.01 13.37 -17.58
#